data_AF-A0A849UPC9-F1
#
_entry.id   AF-A0A849UPC9-F1
#
_cell.length_a   1.000
_cell.length_b   1.000
_cell.length_c   1.000
_cell.angle_alpha   90.00
_cell.angle_beta   90.00
_cell.angle_gamma   90.00
#
_symmetry.space_group_name_H-M   'P 1'
#
loop_
_entity.id
_entity.type
_entity.pdbx_description
1 polymer ?
#
loop_
_entity_poly.entity_id
_entity_poly.type
_entity_poly.pdbx_seq_one_letter_code
_entity_poly.pdbx_strand_id
1 'polypeptide(L)' 'MGAQKLGLSCDECVVFEDADAGIVAAHAAGMKAVGIGTAANLPDADYLIADLSEMNLDLLKQIYGKG' A
#
# COMPACT_ATOMS: atom_id res chain seq x y z
N MET A 1 -14.80 -5.88 -2.51
CA MET A 1 -13.58 -5.08 -2.20
C MET A 1 -13.50 -3.87 -3.14
N GLY A 2 -12.67 -2.86 -2.84
CA GLY A 2 -12.54 -1.65 -3.66
C GLY A 2 -12.15 -1.95 -5.11
N ALA A 3 -11.11 -2.77 -5.32
CA ALA A 3 -10.62 -3.20 -6.63
C ALA A 3 -11.73 -3.81 -7.52
N GLN A 4 -12.53 -4.73 -6.97
CA GLN A 4 -13.63 -5.38 -7.69
C GLN A 4 -14.70 -4.40 -8.17
N LYS A 5 -14.97 -3.31 -7.43
CA LYS A 5 -15.93 -2.29 -7.87
C LYS A 5 -15.45 -1.53 -9.11
N LEU A 6 -14.14 -1.52 -9.35
CA LEU A 6 -13.50 -0.91 -10.52
C LEU A 6 -13.15 -1.94 -11.61
N GLY A 7 -13.49 -3.23 -11.41
CA GLY A 7 -13.15 -4.30 -12.34
C GLY A 7 -11.65 -4.66 -12.39
N LEU A 8 -10.89 -4.28 -11.37
CA LEU A 8 -9.46 -4.57 -11.23
C LEU A 8 -9.23 -5.78 -10.32
N SER A 9 -8.12 -6.48 -10.52
CA SER A 9 -7.65 -7.48 -9.55
C SER A 9 -6.96 -6.79 -8.35
N CYS A 10 -6.92 -7.49 -7.22
CA CYS A 10 -6.33 -6.93 -6.01
C CYS A 10 -4.81 -6.71 -6.16
N ASP A 11 -4.10 -7.59 -6.86
CA ASP A 11 -2.67 -7.47 -7.14
C ASP A 11 -2.33 -6.31 -8.12
N GLU A 12 -3.33 -5.69 -8.74
CA GLU A 12 -3.20 -4.44 -9.51
C GLU A 12 -3.34 -3.19 -8.64
N CYS A 13 -3.62 -3.34 -7.34
CA CYS A 13 -3.86 -2.23 -6.42
C CYS A 13 -2.73 -2.09 -5.39
N VAL A 14 -2.49 -0.84 -4.99
CA VAL A 14 -1.64 -0.49 -3.85
C VAL A 14 -2.53 0.18 -2.81
N VAL A 15 -2.42 -0.24 -1.55
CA VAL A 15 -3.14 0.33 -0.41
C VAL A 15 -2.26 1.37 0.27
N PHE A 16 -2.86 2.48 0.69
CA PHE A 16 -2.23 3.47 1.58
C PHE A 16 -2.93 3.40 2.92
N GLU A 17 -2.19 3.17 4.00
CA GLU A 17 -2.79 2.84 5.30
C GLU A 17 -1.94 3.37 6.46
N ASP A 18 -2.57 3.83 7.53
CA ASP A 18 -1.93 4.35 8.74
C ASP A 18 -2.11 3.44 9.97
N ALA A 19 -2.68 2.25 9.77
CA ALA A 19 -2.93 1.24 10.81
C ALA A 19 -2.50 -0.17 10.39
N ASP A 20 -1.89 -0.91 11.31
CA ASP A 20 -1.38 -2.28 11.12
C ASP A 20 -2.47 -3.25 10.60
N ALA A 21 -3.69 -3.15 11.15
CA ALA A 21 -4.81 -3.99 10.73
C ALA A 21 -5.17 -3.84 9.24
N GLY A 22 -5.02 -2.64 8.67
CA GLY A 22 -5.27 -2.42 7.25
C GLY A 22 -4.13 -2.93 6.37
N ILE A 23 -2.88 -2.86 6.83
CA ILE A 23 -1.72 -3.47 6.17
C ILE A 23 -1.93 -4.99 6.06
N VAL A 24 -2.27 -5.64 7.16
CA VAL A 24 -2.57 -7.09 7.19
C VAL A 24 -3.70 -7.44 6.23
N ALA A 25 -4.75 -6.61 6.16
CA ALA A 25 -5.86 -6.83 5.24
C ALA A 25 -5.45 -6.67 3.75
N ALA A 26 -4.59 -5.70 3.45
CA ALA A 26 -4.04 -5.49 2.11
C ALA A 26 -3.23 -6.71 1.66
N HIS A 27 -2.35 -7.21 2.52
CA HIS A 27 -1.55 -8.40 2.25
C HIS A 27 -2.40 -9.66 2.08
N ALA A 28 -3.41 -9.86 2.93
CA ALA A 28 -4.35 -10.96 2.79
C ALA A 28 -5.13 -10.91 1.45
N ALA A 29 -5.28 -9.73 0.87
CA ALA A 29 -5.87 -9.52 -0.45
C ALA A 29 -4.88 -9.65 -1.63
N GLY A 30 -3.59 -9.83 -1.36
CA GLY A 30 -2.53 -9.84 -2.37
C GLY A 30 -2.13 -8.45 -2.89
N MET A 31 -2.45 -7.39 -2.15
CA MET A 31 -2.05 -6.01 -2.45
C MET A 31 -0.70 -5.67 -1.80
N LYS A 32 0.07 -4.77 -2.40
CA LYS A 32 1.14 -4.06 -1.69
C LYS A 32 0.55 -2.95 -0.82
N ALA A 33 1.21 -2.64 0.28
CA ALA A 33 0.77 -1.63 1.24
C ALA A 33 1.86 -0.58 1.51
N VAL A 34 1.50 0.68 1.31
CA VAL A 34 2.29 1.86 1.72
C VAL A 34 1.79 2.32 3.07
N GLY A 35 2.63 2.14 4.09
CA GLY A 35 2.36 2.60 5.45
C GLY A 35 2.63 4.09 5.61
N ILE A 36 1.68 4.82 6.19
CA ILE A 36 1.82 6.24 6.53
C ILE A 36 2.12 6.36 8.02
N GLY A 37 3.40 6.55 8.37
CA GLY A 37 3.82 6.65 9.76
C GLY A 37 5.24 6.14 9.96
N THR A 38 5.43 5.28 10.95
CA THR A 38 6.75 4.78 11.36
C THR A 38 6.79 3.26 11.34
N ALA A 39 8.00 2.71 11.14
CA ALA A 39 8.24 1.27 11.19
C ALA A 39 7.86 0.63 12.53
N ALA A 40 7.88 1.40 13.63
CA ALA A 40 7.44 0.90 14.93
C ALA A 40 5.93 0.63 14.99
N ASN A 41 5.14 1.42 14.26
CA ASN A 41 3.67 1.29 14.25
C ASN A 41 3.18 0.39 13.11
N LEU A 42 3.92 0.32 12.00
CA LEU A 42 3.55 -0.37 10.77
C LEU A 42 4.70 -1.27 10.31
N PRO A 43 5.06 -2.31 11.11
CA PRO A 43 6.24 -3.13 10.86
C PRO A 43 6.14 -3.94 9.55
N ASP A 44 4.92 -4.24 9.12
CA ASP A 44 4.65 -5.08 7.94
C ASP A 44 4.37 -4.26 6.67
N ALA A 45 4.52 -2.93 6.67
CA ALA A 45 4.32 -2.15 5.45
C ALA A 45 5.42 -2.46 4.40
N ASP A 46 5.04 -2.65 3.12
CA ASP A 46 6.00 -2.87 2.04
C ASP A 46 6.85 -1.62 1.75
N TYR A 47 6.29 -0.45 2.01
CA TYR A 47 6.95 0.83 1.89
C TYR A 47 6.42 1.78 2.97
N LEU A 48 7.29 2.63 3.54
CA LEU A 48 6.92 3.58 4.58
C LEU A 48 7.15 5.01 4.11
N ILE A 49 6.18 5.87 4.41
CA ILE A 49 6.27 7.32 4.23
C ILE A 49 5.84 8.02 5.51
N ALA A 50 6.42 9.18 5.82
CA ALA A 50 6.01 9.94 7.00
C ALA A 50 4.59 10.51 6.85
N ASP A 51 4.28 10.99 5.65
CA ASP A 51 2.97 11.51 5.25
C ASP A 51 2.81 11.48 3.72
N LEU A 52 1.61 11.79 3.23
CA LEU A 52 1.28 11.71 1.80
C LEU A 52 2.05 12.72 0.93
N SER A 53 2.70 13.75 1.49
CA SER A 53 3.48 14.72 0.72
C SER A 53 4.76 14.12 0.13
N GLU A 54 5.24 13.00 0.68
CA GLU A 54 6.35 12.23 0.12
C GLU A 54 5.95 11.48 -1.16
N MET A 55 4.64 11.38 -1.46
CA MET A 55 4.13 10.66 -2.63
C MET A 55 4.11 11.47 -3.91
N ASN A 56 4.61 10.82 -4.95
CA ASN A 56 4.51 11.26 -6.33
C ASN A 56 4.35 10.03 -7.25
N LEU A 57 4.05 10.29 -8.51
CA LEU A 57 3.79 9.23 -9.49
C LEU A 57 5.03 8.37 -9.78
N ASP A 58 6.23 8.90 -9.64
CA ASP A 58 7.44 8.15 -9.92
C ASP A 58 7.75 7.15 -8.81
N LEU A 59 7.56 7.56 -7.55
CA LEU A 59 7.65 6.66 -6.42
C LEU A 59 6.54 5.61 -6.43
N LEU A 60 5.29 5.99 -6.74
CA LEU A 60 4.21 5.01 -6.91
C LEU A 60 4.52 3.98 -8.01
N LYS A 61 5.11 4.39 -9.13
CA LYS A 61 5.55 3.47 -10.19
C LYS A 61 6.68 2.55 -9.73
N GLN A 62 7.58 3.00 -8.87
CA GLN A 62 8.63 2.14 -8.29
C GLN A 62 8.03 1.10 -7.35
N ILE A 63 7.06 1.49 -6.53
CA ILE A 63 6.35 0.59 -5.61
C ILE A 63 5.51 -0.42 -6.39
N TYR A 64 4.74 0.04 -7.37
CA TYR A 64 3.94 -0.82 -8.23
C TYR A 64 4.79 -1.69 -9.16
N GLY A 65 5.91 -1.15 -9.63
CA GLY A 65 6.76 -1.70 -10.69
C GLY A 65 7.00 -3.19 -10.51
N LYS A 66 6.27 -3.97 -11.32
CA LYS A 66 6.54 -5.38 -11.52
C LYS A 66 7.97 -5.49 -12.07
N GLY A 67 8.79 -6.32 -11.42
CA GLY A 67 9.92 -6.93 -12.12
C GLY A 67 9.42 -7.75 -13.30
#